data_AF-A0A6N2N436-F1
#
_entry.id   AF-A0A6N2N436-F1
#
_cell.length_a   1.000
_cell.length_b   1.000
_cell.length_c   1.000
_cell.angle_alpha   90.00
_cell.angle_beta   90.00
_cell.angle_gamma   90.00
#
_symmetry.space_group_name_H-M   'P 1'
#
loop_
_entity.id
_entity.type
_entity.pdbx_description
1 polymer ?
#
loop_
_entity_poly.entity_id
_entity_poly.type
_entity_poly.pdbx_seq_one_letter_code
_entity_poly.pdbx_strand_id
1 'polypeptide(L)'
;MPSSGPSQETESEPPETAPSPSNSLMSSSSVSTYNWCAGLGGVGFLETAYLTFLKLTNSDAFCPIGGGNCGDVLSSDYAVVFGVPLPLIGMISYGLVAALGLQLSGKKLPFGIDESNGRLLLLGCTTSMAAASGYFLYILANIDLEYFTTEITTPSSPFAISLARHLQSIGAKMYGAFWCSHCQEQKQIFGKEATELLNYVECFPDGFRKGSKMIKACADAKLEGFPTWVINGQVLSGDQELSELAKVSEFKIEESNQPNIKLIRTDTTLDLSQKAEKGVFGTVYSKYSHAMKMKQFLLSKEENFVMVKYSWKFLTQMYGGEVLGWKFLVASAQARVTERLLTTSVSSANKET
;
A
#
# COMPACT_ATOMS: atom_id res chain seq x y z
N MET A 1 -75.27 -22.87 -64.31
CA MET A 1 -76.39 -22.86 -63.34
C MET A 1 -75.93 -23.54 -62.07
N PRO A 2 -76.32 -23.02 -60.90
CA PRO A 2 -75.57 -23.10 -59.63
C PRO A 2 -76.17 -24.13 -58.66
N SER A 3 -75.38 -24.53 -57.65
CA SER A 3 -75.79 -25.02 -56.31
C SER A 3 -74.49 -25.43 -55.62
N SER A 4 -74.11 -25.12 -54.38
CA SER A 4 -74.77 -24.65 -53.15
C SER A 4 -73.58 -24.47 -52.19
N GLY A 5 -73.27 -23.28 -51.65
CA GLY A 5 -73.81 -22.74 -50.38
C GLY A 5 -73.10 -23.34 -49.14
N PRO A 6 -73.09 -22.70 -47.95
CA PRO A 6 -73.21 -21.27 -47.67
C PRO A 6 -72.35 -20.76 -46.48
N SER A 7 -72.46 -19.44 -46.23
CA SER A 7 -72.38 -18.74 -44.94
C SER A 7 -71.00 -18.40 -44.36
N GLN A 8 -70.66 -17.22 -43.86
CA GLN A 8 -71.30 -15.89 -43.66
C GLN A 8 -70.10 -14.95 -43.33
N GLU A 9 -69.88 -13.80 -43.97
CA GLU A 9 -70.41 -12.46 -43.59
C GLU A 9 -70.10 -12.08 -42.12
N THR A 10 -69.48 -10.96 -41.73
CA THR A 10 -69.17 -9.69 -42.39
C THR A 10 -68.14 -8.87 -41.58
N GLU A 11 -67.29 -8.18 -42.35
CA GLU A 11 -66.53 -6.92 -42.20
C GLU A 11 -66.81 -5.90 -41.06
N SER A 12 -65.74 -5.29 -40.54
CA SER A 12 -65.54 -3.81 -40.48
C SER A 12 -64.10 -3.45 -40.01
N GLU A 13 -63.58 -2.30 -40.46
CA GLU A 13 -62.18 -2.00 -40.89
C GLU A 13 -61.31 -1.17 -39.86
N PRO A 14 -60.21 -0.42 -40.21
CA PRO A 14 -58.77 -0.54 -39.79
C PRO A 14 -58.30 0.63 -38.84
N PRO A 15 -57.00 1.08 -38.67
CA PRO A 15 -55.69 0.75 -39.29
C PRO A 15 -54.43 0.70 -38.35
N GLU A 16 -53.25 0.48 -38.96
CA GLU A 16 -51.85 0.72 -38.49
C GLU A 16 -51.39 -0.01 -37.21
N THR A 17 -50.30 -0.79 -37.23
CA THR A 17 -48.92 -0.28 -37.25
C THR A 17 -47.95 -1.47 -37.35
N ALA A 18 -46.84 -1.29 -38.06
CA ALA A 18 -45.74 -2.25 -38.21
C ALA A 18 -45.20 -2.82 -36.87
N PRO A 19 -44.78 -4.11 -36.81
CA PRO A 19 -44.00 -4.59 -35.68
C PRO A 19 -42.53 -4.22 -35.83
N SER A 20 -42.05 -3.37 -34.93
CA SER A 20 -40.63 -3.08 -34.68
C SER A 20 -39.82 -4.34 -34.33
N PRO A 21 -38.51 -4.39 -34.62
CA PRO A 21 -37.67 -5.54 -34.34
C PRO A 21 -37.40 -5.63 -32.83
N SER A 22 -37.55 -6.85 -32.31
CA SER A 22 -37.35 -7.21 -30.91
C SER A 22 -35.87 -7.17 -30.49
N ASN A 23 -35.63 -6.59 -29.32
CA ASN A 23 -34.35 -6.46 -28.61
C ASN A 23 -33.72 -7.81 -28.21
N SER A 24 -33.17 -8.58 -29.15
CA SER A 24 -32.49 -9.86 -28.87
C SER A 24 -30.96 -9.76 -28.75
N LEU A 25 -30.37 -8.56 -28.79
CA LEU A 25 -28.91 -8.38 -28.85
C LEU A 25 -28.19 -8.24 -27.48
N MET A 26 -28.88 -8.34 -26.33
CA MET A 26 -28.27 -8.04 -25.02
C MET A 26 -27.89 -9.25 -24.16
N SER A 27 -28.23 -10.49 -24.56
CA SER A 27 -28.09 -11.65 -23.66
C SER A 27 -26.86 -12.54 -23.88
N SER A 28 -26.20 -12.48 -25.05
CA SER A 28 -24.98 -13.27 -25.32
C SER A 28 -23.69 -12.52 -24.91
N SER A 29 -23.73 -11.19 -24.94
CA SER A 29 -22.59 -10.33 -24.61
C SER A 29 -22.26 -10.30 -23.10
N SER A 30 -23.24 -10.51 -22.22
CA SER A 30 -23.09 -10.36 -20.76
C SER A 30 -22.23 -11.46 -20.13
N VAL A 31 -22.41 -12.73 -20.55
CA VAL A 31 -21.61 -13.87 -20.03
C VAL A 31 -20.13 -13.71 -20.41
N SER A 32 -19.86 -13.27 -21.65
CA SER A 32 -18.50 -12.97 -22.10
C SER A 32 -17.86 -11.88 -21.24
N THR A 33 -18.58 -10.80 -20.97
CA THR A 33 -18.08 -9.68 -20.15
C THR A 33 -17.75 -10.10 -18.71
N TYR A 34 -18.59 -10.91 -18.05
CA TYR A 34 -18.31 -11.35 -16.67
C TYR A 34 -17.10 -12.28 -16.58
N ASN A 35 -16.86 -13.11 -17.59
CA ASN A 35 -15.64 -13.93 -17.66
C ASN A 35 -14.38 -13.06 -17.83
N TRP A 36 -14.45 -11.99 -18.61
CA TRP A 36 -13.37 -11.01 -18.70
C TRP A 36 -13.14 -10.27 -17.37
N CYS A 37 -14.20 -9.82 -16.70
CA CYS A 37 -14.10 -9.24 -15.36
C CYS A 37 -13.46 -10.21 -14.36
N ALA A 38 -13.84 -11.48 -14.40
CA ALA A 38 -13.26 -12.52 -13.57
C ALA A 38 -11.76 -12.72 -13.86
N GLY A 39 -11.38 -12.79 -15.14
CA GLY A 39 -9.99 -12.92 -15.56
C GLY A 39 -9.13 -11.73 -15.12
N LEU A 40 -9.57 -10.50 -15.43
CA LEU A 40 -8.86 -9.27 -15.05
C LEU A 40 -8.79 -9.10 -13.53
N GLY A 41 -9.88 -9.38 -12.82
CA GLY A 41 -9.90 -9.39 -11.35
C GLY A 41 -8.95 -10.42 -10.78
N GLY A 42 -8.85 -11.61 -11.39
CA GLY A 42 -7.91 -12.65 -10.98
C GLY A 42 -6.45 -12.25 -11.16
N VAL A 43 -6.10 -11.63 -12.28
CA VAL A 43 -4.74 -11.10 -12.51
C VAL A 43 -4.41 -10.01 -11.49
N GLY A 44 -5.30 -9.05 -11.29
CA GLY A 44 -5.12 -7.99 -10.29
C GLY A 44 -5.01 -8.54 -8.86
N PHE A 45 -5.77 -9.58 -8.52
CA PHE A 45 -5.67 -10.27 -7.23
C PHE A 45 -4.29 -10.91 -7.04
N LEU A 46 -3.77 -11.61 -8.05
CA LEU A 46 -2.45 -12.25 -7.98
C LEU A 46 -1.33 -11.21 -7.84
N GLU A 47 -1.39 -10.15 -8.62
CA GLU A 47 -0.43 -9.05 -8.55
C GLU A 47 -0.46 -8.37 -7.17
N THR A 48 -1.63 -7.97 -6.70
CA THR A 48 -1.76 -7.29 -5.40
C THR A 48 -1.49 -8.21 -4.21
N ALA A 49 -1.75 -9.52 -4.32
CA ALA A 49 -1.32 -10.51 -3.34
C ALA A 49 0.20 -10.64 -3.29
N TYR A 50 0.88 -10.66 -4.44
CA TYR A 50 2.35 -10.65 -4.51
C TYR A 50 2.93 -9.40 -3.86
N LEU A 51 2.41 -8.22 -4.19
CA LEU A 51 2.87 -6.95 -3.57
C LEU A 51 2.59 -6.90 -2.07
N THR A 52 1.45 -7.46 -1.63
CA THR A 52 1.14 -7.60 -0.20
C THR A 52 2.17 -8.51 0.49
N PHE A 53 2.50 -9.65 -0.12
CA PHE A 53 3.50 -10.56 0.42
C PHE A 53 4.86 -9.87 0.56
N LEU A 54 5.33 -9.20 -0.49
CA LEU A 54 6.60 -8.46 -0.46
C LEU A 54 6.65 -7.40 0.64
N LYS A 55 5.57 -6.62 0.80
CA LYS A 55 5.49 -5.59 1.86
C LYS A 55 5.51 -6.21 3.26
N LEU A 56 4.95 -7.41 3.43
CA LEU A 56 4.95 -8.13 4.71
C LEU A 56 6.28 -8.82 5.01
N THR A 57 7.01 -9.25 3.97
CA THR A 57 8.32 -9.89 4.13
C THR A 57 9.49 -8.92 4.05
N ASN A 58 9.23 -7.63 3.78
CA ASN A 58 10.24 -6.62 3.47
C ASN A 58 11.22 -7.10 2.38
N SER A 59 10.65 -7.62 1.28
CA SER A 59 11.41 -8.12 0.14
C SER A 59 11.25 -7.20 -1.06
N ASP A 60 12.26 -7.14 -1.91
CA ASP A 60 12.27 -6.25 -3.07
C ASP A 60 11.32 -6.72 -4.18
N ALA A 61 10.68 -5.73 -4.83
CA ALA A 61 9.78 -5.98 -5.96
C ALA A 61 10.56 -6.15 -7.26
N PHE A 62 10.23 -7.18 -8.04
CA PHE A 62 10.77 -7.34 -9.39
C PHE A 62 10.05 -6.40 -10.36
N CYS A 63 10.72 -5.34 -10.81
CA CYS A 63 10.18 -4.39 -11.79
C CYS A 63 11.01 -4.36 -13.07
N PRO A 64 10.51 -4.93 -14.19
CA PRO A 64 11.29 -5.09 -15.42
C PRO A 64 11.44 -3.80 -16.24
N ILE A 65 10.79 -2.69 -15.84
CA ILE A 65 10.79 -1.43 -16.59
C ILE A 65 11.72 -0.45 -15.87
N GLY A 66 12.96 -0.30 -16.36
CA GLY A 66 13.96 0.58 -15.77
C GLY A 66 13.54 2.05 -15.79
N GLY A 67 13.41 2.65 -14.62
CA GLY A 67 13.01 4.05 -14.46
C GLY A 67 12.75 4.50 -13.02
N GLY A 68 13.29 3.77 -12.03
CA GLY A 68 12.96 3.90 -10.60
C GLY A 68 12.36 2.61 -10.06
N ASN A 69 12.62 2.29 -8.79
CA ASN A 69 12.15 1.03 -8.20
C ASN A 69 10.67 1.16 -7.81
N CYS A 70 9.84 0.19 -8.20
CA CYS A 70 8.47 0.08 -7.64
C CYS A 70 8.50 -0.07 -6.11
N GLY A 71 9.62 -0.60 -5.59
CA GLY A 71 9.92 -0.67 -4.17
C GLY A 71 9.82 0.69 -3.47
N ASP A 72 10.33 1.77 -4.08
CA ASP A 72 10.29 3.11 -3.47
C ASP A 72 8.86 3.63 -3.30
N VAL A 73 8.00 3.38 -4.28
CA VAL A 73 6.58 3.75 -4.21
C VAL A 73 5.86 2.90 -3.16
N LEU A 74 6.17 1.60 -3.10
CA LEU A 74 5.59 0.66 -2.14
C LEU A 74 6.12 0.84 -0.72
N SER A 75 7.31 1.40 -0.54
CA SER A 75 7.91 1.72 0.76
C SER A 75 7.47 3.09 1.28
N SER A 76 7.02 3.99 0.40
CA SER A 76 6.54 5.33 0.76
C SER A 76 5.31 5.32 1.67
N ASP A 77 5.06 6.45 2.34
CA ASP A 77 3.88 6.66 3.19
C ASP A 77 2.55 6.54 2.42
N TYR A 78 2.56 6.79 1.11
CA TYR A 78 1.38 6.60 0.27
C TYR A 78 0.97 5.13 0.15
N ALA A 79 1.87 4.18 0.40
CA ALA A 79 1.57 2.75 0.33
C ALA A 79 0.76 2.23 1.53
N VAL A 80 0.49 3.05 2.54
CA VAL A 80 -0.26 2.67 3.74
C VAL A 80 -1.43 3.62 3.93
N VAL A 81 -2.65 3.08 3.95
CA VAL A 81 -3.88 3.85 4.19
C VAL A 81 -4.57 3.28 5.42
N PHE A 82 -4.80 4.12 6.42
CA PHE A 82 -5.34 3.72 7.75
C PHE A 82 -4.52 2.63 8.46
N GLY A 83 -3.19 2.60 8.25
CA GLY A 83 -2.31 1.55 8.81
C GLY A 83 -2.40 0.21 8.09
N VAL A 84 -3.17 0.14 6.98
CA VAL A 84 -3.30 -1.06 6.15
C VAL A 84 -2.52 -0.85 4.85
N PRO A 85 -1.68 -1.81 4.41
CA PRO A 85 -1.02 -1.73 3.12
C PRO A 85 -2.03 -1.58 1.99
N LEU A 86 -1.84 -0.59 1.11
CA LEU A 86 -2.64 -0.42 -0.11
C LEU A 86 -2.74 -1.69 -0.96
N PRO A 87 -1.66 -2.50 -1.14
CA PRO A 87 -1.76 -3.78 -1.83
C PRO A 87 -2.78 -4.74 -1.23
N LEU A 88 -2.98 -4.72 0.09
CA LEU A 88 -3.98 -5.56 0.76
C LEU A 88 -5.40 -5.13 0.41
N ILE A 89 -5.65 -3.82 0.33
CA ILE A 89 -6.93 -3.26 -0.11
C ILE A 89 -7.18 -3.62 -1.58
N GLY A 90 -6.13 -3.53 -2.41
CA GLY A 90 -6.14 -4.01 -3.79
C GLY A 90 -6.53 -5.49 -3.88
N MET A 91 -5.89 -6.35 -3.09
CA MET A 91 -6.17 -7.79 -3.06
C MET A 91 -7.63 -8.08 -2.70
N ILE A 92 -8.19 -7.41 -1.70
CA ILE A 92 -9.60 -7.59 -1.33
C ILE A 92 -10.53 -7.12 -2.46
N SER A 93 -10.25 -5.96 -3.06
CA SER A 93 -11.10 -5.37 -4.10
C SER A 93 -11.06 -6.16 -5.43
N TYR A 94 -9.87 -6.52 -5.92
CA TYR A 94 -9.73 -7.38 -7.10
C TYR A 94 -10.27 -8.79 -6.87
N GLY A 95 -10.08 -9.35 -5.68
CA GLY A 95 -10.67 -10.64 -5.29
C GLY A 95 -12.19 -10.61 -5.30
N LEU A 96 -12.81 -9.52 -4.82
CA LEU A 96 -14.25 -9.31 -4.88
C LEU A 96 -14.76 -9.21 -6.32
N VAL A 97 -14.08 -8.44 -7.19
CA VAL A 97 -14.42 -8.36 -8.62
C VAL A 97 -14.33 -9.72 -9.30
N ALA A 98 -13.27 -10.49 -9.01
CA ALA A 98 -13.09 -11.84 -9.54
C ALA A 98 -14.22 -12.78 -9.09
N ALA A 99 -14.53 -12.78 -7.80
CA ALA A 99 -15.59 -13.60 -7.22
C ALA A 99 -16.97 -13.24 -7.78
N LEU A 100 -17.32 -11.96 -7.86
CA LEU A 100 -18.58 -11.50 -8.45
C LEU A 100 -18.68 -11.85 -9.94
N GLY A 101 -17.60 -11.68 -10.70
CA GLY A 101 -17.54 -12.07 -12.12
C GLY A 101 -17.80 -13.57 -12.32
N LEU A 102 -17.18 -14.43 -11.52
CA LEU A 102 -17.40 -15.89 -11.57
C LEU A 102 -18.82 -16.27 -11.13
N GLN A 103 -19.34 -15.65 -10.06
CA GLN A 103 -20.66 -15.94 -9.52
C GLN A 103 -21.80 -15.51 -10.47
N LEU A 104 -21.66 -14.35 -11.11
CA LEU A 104 -22.59 -13.85 -12.13
C LEU A 104 -22.54 -14.67 -13.42
N SER A 105 -21.35 -15.12 -13.82
CA SER A 105 -21.19 -16.01 -14.98
C SER A 105 -21.79 -17.41 -14.74
N GLY A 106 -21.54 -17.97 -13.55
CA GLY A 106 -22.01 -19.30 -13.16
C GLY A 106 -23.47 -19.37 -12.67
N LYS A 107 -24.19 -18.24 -12.60
CA LYS A 107 -25.53 -18.09 -11.97
C LYS A 107 -25.62 -18.67 -10.55
N LYS A 108 -24.49 -18.76 -9.86
CA LYS A 108 -24.36 -19.28 -8.48
C LYS A 108 -24.02 -18.10 -7.58
N LEU A 109 -25.02 -17.28 -7.27
CA LEU A 109 -24.88 -16.19 -6.30
C LEU A 109 -25.10 -16.75 -4.88
N PRO A 110 -24.05 -16.85 -4.04
CA PRO A 110 -24.22 -17.14 -2.63
C PRO A 110 -24.92 -15.96 -1.92
N PHE A 111 -25.51 -16.23 -0.75
CA PHE A 111 -26.15 -15.23 0.13
C PHE A 111 -27.46 -14.59 -0.35
N GLY A 112 -28.17 -15.20 -1.31
CA GLY A 112 -29.51 -14.72 -1.71
C GLY A 112 -29.50 -13.37 -2.43
N ILE A 113 -28.35 -12.99 -3.01
CA ILE A 113 -28.20 -11.79 -3.82
C ILE A 113 -28.79 -12.07 -5.21
N ASP A 114 -29.69 -11.21 -5.68
CA ASP A 114 -30.23 -11.31 -7.04
C ASP A 114 -29.23 -10.80 -8.09
N GLU A 115 -29.44 -11.17 -9.34
CA GLU A 115 -28.56 -10.82 -10.45
C GLU A 115 -28.43 -9.29 -10.65
N SER A 116 -29.48 -8.51 -10.41
CA SER A 116 -29.45 -7.06 -10.56
C SER A 116 -28.63 -6.39 -9.46
N ASN A 117 -28.78 -6.85 -8.22
CA ASN A 117 -27.95 -6.40 -7.09
C ASN A 117 -26.48 -6.80 -7.29
N GLY A 118 -26.19 -8.01 -7.78
CA GLY A 118 -24.83 -8.44 -8.10
C GLY A 118 -24.17 -7.59 -9.19
N ARG A 119 -24.94 -7.23 -10.23
CA ARG A 119 -24.48 -6.30 -11.28
C ARG A 119 -24.23 -4.89 -10.74
N LEU A 120 -25.12 -4.38 -9.89
CA LEU A 120 -24.98 -3.07 -9.26
C LEU A 120 -23.74 -3.02 -8.35
N LEU A 121 -23.49 -4.08 -7.58
CA LEU A 121 -22.29 -4.22 -6.76
C LEU A 121 -21.03 -4.26 -7.61
N LEU A 122 -21.01 -5.05 -8.69
CA LEU A 122 -19.87 -5.12 -9.60
C LEU A 122 -19.57 -3.75 -10.24
N LEU A 123 -20.59 -3.04 -10.71
CA LEU A 123 -20.46 -1.68 -11.25
C LEU A 123 -19.96 -0.69 -10.21
N GLY A 124 -20.50 -0.74 -8.99
CA GLY A 124 -20.06 0.11 -7.88
C GLY A 124 -18.60 -0.12 -7.51
N CYS A 125 -18.18 -1.38 -7.35
CA CYS A 125 -16.81 -1.75 -7.03
C CYS A 125 -15.84 -1.30 -8.13
N THR A 126 -16.12 -1.64 -9.39
CA THR A 126 -15.23 -1.30 -10.51
C THR A 126 -15.12 0.21 -10.74
N THR A 127 -16.23 0.96 -10.61
CA THR A 127 -16.22 2.43 -10.70
C THR A 127 -15.40 3.05 -9.57
N SER A 128 -15.56 2.55 -8.34
CA SER A 128 -14.77 2.98 -7.19
C SER A 128 -13.27 2.73 -7.40
N MET A 129 -12.90 1.54 -7.90
CA MET A 129 -11.51 1.20 -8.20
C MET A 129 -10.92 2.08 -9.31
N ALA A 130 -11.70 2.38 -10.36
CA ALA A 130 -11.29 3.28 -11.43
C ALA A 130 -11.07 4.72 -10.93
N ALA A 131 -11.96 5.22 -10.07
CA ALA A 131 -11.81 6.54 -9.45
C ALA A 131 -10.56 6.61 -8.56
N ALA A 132 -10.33 5.59 -7.72
CA ALA A 132 -9.13 5.50 -6.89
C ALA A 132 -7.85 5.44 -7.75
N SER A 133 -7.85 4.66 -8.82
CA SER A 133 -6.72 4.57 -9.77
C SER A 133 -6.44 5.91 -10.45
N GLY A 134 -7.49 6.61 -10.89
CA GLY A 134 -7.36 7.97 -11.44
C GLY A 134 -6.77 8.96 -10.44
N TYR A 135 -7.16 8.88 -9.17
CA TYR A 135 -6.60 9.70 -8.11
C TYR A 135 -5.12 9.41 -7.84
N PHE A 136 -4.71 8.13 -7.80
CA PHE A 136 -3.30 7.78 -7.64
C PHE A 136 -2.45 8.25 -8.82
N LEU A 137 -2.94 8.10 -10.05
CA LEU A 137 -2.27 8.64 -11.24
C LEU A 137 -2.16 10.18 -11.18
N TYR A 138 -3.18 10.85 -10.66
CA TYR A 138 -3.14 12.30 -10.46
C TYR A 138 -2.06 12.73 -9.44
N ILE A 139 -1.94 12.01 -8.31
CA ILE A 139 -0.87 12.26 -7.32
C ILE A 139 0.50 12.04 -7.96
N LEU A 140 0.71 10.90 -8.63
CA LEU A 140 1.98 10.59 -9.28
C LEU A 140 2.36 11.62 -10.34
N ALA A 141 1.38 12.17 -11.05
CA ALA A 141 1.61 13.21 -12.06
C ALA A 141 1.92 14.60 -11.48
N ASN A 142 1.54 14.87 -10.23
CA ASN A 142 1.66 16.18 -9.57
C ASN A 142 2.41 16.11 -8.24
N ILE A 143 3.37 15.20 -8.14
CA ILE A 143 4.20 15.08 -6.95
C ILE A 143 5.06 16.34 -6.79
N ASP A 144 5.00 16.93 -5.60
CA ASP A 144 5.81 18.08 -5.17
C ASP A 144 6.28 17.80 -3.74
N LEU A 145 7.51 17.30 -3.63
CA LEU A 145 8.17 16.95 -2.38
C LEU A 145 9.09 18.09 -1.99
N GLU A 146 8.75 18.78 -0.91
CA GLU A 146 9.69 19.67 -0.25
C GLU A 146 10.85 18.87 0.35
N TYR A 147 12.05 19.45 0.35
CA TYR A 147 13.22 18.81 0.94
C TYR A 147 13.01 18.60 2.44
N PHE A 148 13.24 17.38 2.90
CA PHE A 148 13.25 17.05 4.32
C PHE A 148 14.46 16.20 4.67
N THR A 149 14.88 16.26 5.93
CA THR A 149 15.97 15.44 6.44
C THR A 149 15.43 14.35 7.34
N THR A 150 15.86 13.12 7.14
CA THR A 150 15.46 11.99 7.98
C THR A 150 16.50 11.75 9.08
N GLU A 151 16.06 11.67 10.32
CA GLU A 151 16.96 11.34 11.44
C GLU A 151 17.31 9.84 11.43
N ILE A 152 18.61 9.54 11.55
CA ILE A 152 19.10 8.18 11.75
C ILE A 152 19.00 7.84 13.23
N THR A 153 18.24 6.80 13.55
CA THR A 153 17.89 6.44 14.92
C THR A 153 18.70 5.25 15.43
N THR A 154 19.30 4.48 14.52
CA THR A 154 20.19 3.37 14.86
C THR A 154 21.55 3.87 15.34
N PRO A 155 22.09 3.31 16.43
CA PRO A 155 23.46 3.60 16.86
C PRO A 155 24.46 2.92 15.92
N SER A 156 25.61 3.57 15.70
CA SER A 156 26.65 2.99 14.83
C SER A 156 27.46 1.93 15.56
N SER A 157 27.81 0.86 14.85
CA SER A 157 28.78 -0.12 15.37
C SER A 157 30.22 0.40 15.25
N PRO A 158 31.17 -0.09 16.07
CA PRO A 158 32.59 0.26 15.93
C PRO A 158 33.14 -0.05 14.51
N PHE A 159 32.65 -1.14 13.92
CA PHE A 159 32.95 -1.51 12.54
C PHE A 159 32.44 -0.47 11.54
N ALA A 160 31.17 -0.07 11.64
CA ALA A 160 30.56 0.92 10.74
C ALA A 160 31.26 2.28 10.83
N ILE A 161 31.61 2.74 12.04
CA ILE A 161 32.36 3.99 12.23
C ILE A 161 33.74 3.90 11.55
N SER A 162 34.47 2.81 11.77
CA SER A 162 35.81 2.64 11.21
C SER A 162 35.80 2.51 9.69
N LEU A 163 34.82 1.78 9.15
CA LEU A 163 34.59 1.69 7.71
C LEU A 163 34.20 3.05 7.13
N ALA A 164 33.32 3.80 7.77
CA ALA A 164 32.91 5.13 7.30
C ALA A 164 34.08 6.11 7.25
N ARG A 165 34.97 6.10 8.26
CA ARG A 165 36.23 6.90 8.22
C ARG A 165 37.13 6.52 7.05
N HIS A 166 37.26 5.22 6.78
CA HIS A 166 38.04 4.74 5.64
C HIS A 166 37.42 5.16 4.31
N LEU A 167 36.11 4.96 4.14
CA LEU A 167 35.38 5.41 2.95
C LEU A 167 35.53 6.92 2.75
N GLN A 168 35.47 7.69 3.82
CA GLN A 168 35.70 9.13 3.78
C GLN A 168 37.13 9.47 3.31
N SER A 169 38.14 8.79 3.84
CA SER A 169 39.55 9.08 3.55
C SER A 169 39.96 8.75 2.11
N ILE A 170 39.37 7.72 1.51
CA ILE A 170 39.58 7.38 0.10
C ILE A 170 38.68 8.18 -0.86
N GLY A 171 37.84 9.08 -0.33
CA GLY A 171 36.93 9.90 -1.13
C GLY A 171 35.77 9.13 -1.76
N ALA A 172 35.41 7.97 -1.20
CA ALA A 172 34.22 7.23 -1.61
C ALA A 172 32.97 8.10 -1.41
N LYS A 173 32.05 8.07 -2.38
CA LYS A 173 30.82 8.88 -2.36
C LYS A 173 29.60 7.99 -2.42
N MET A 174 28.59 8.33 -1.63
CA MET A 174 27.25 7.77 -1.73
C MET A 174 26.32 8.84 -2.29
N TYR A 175 25.79 8.62 -3.48
CA TYR A 175 24.79 9.48 -4.10
C TYR A 175 23.39 8.98 -3.75
N GLY A 176 22.51 9.90 -3.37
CA GLY A 176 21.13 9.56 -3.02
C GLY A 176 20.18 10.73 -3.18
N ALA A 177 18.94 10.48 -2.80
CA ALA A 177 17.88 11.48 -2.74
C ALA A 177 17.22 11.45 -1.36
N PHE A 178 16.72 12.58 -0.89
CA PHE A 178 16.12 12.67 0.45
C PHE A 178 14.87 11.80 0.65
N TRP A 179 14.12 11.50 -0.42
CA TRP A 179 12.92 10.67 -0.39
C TRP A 179 13.19 9.19 -0.68
N CYS A 180 14.45 8.79 -0.90
CA CYS A 180 14.82 7.44 -1.27
C CYS A 180 14.85 6.53 -0.03
N SER A 181 13.97 5.52 0.03
CA SER A 181 13.89 4.60 1.17
C SER A 181 15.17 3.79 1.33
N HIS A 182 15.70 3.23 0.25
CA HIS A 182 16.95 2.45 0.29
C HIS A 182 18.16 3.30 0.72
N CYS A 183 18.16 4.60 0.40
CA CYS A 183 19.18 5.52 0.85
C CYS A 183 19.10 5.74 2.36
N GLN A 184 17.88 5.81 2.91
CA GLN A 184 17.67 5.85 4.36
C GLN A 184 18.08 4.53 5.01
N GLU A 185 17.68 3.38 4.47
CA GLU A 185 18.04 2.06 4.99
C GLU A 185 19.56 1.87 5.03
N GLN A 186 20.27 2.22 3.96
CA GLN A 186 21.72 2.21 3.94
C GLN A 186 22.33 3.06 5.07
N LYS A 187 21.78 4.26 5.32
CA LYS A 187 22.22 5.14 6.42
C LYS A 187 21.90 4.52 7.79
N GLN A 188 20.76 3.85 7.95
CA GLN A 188 20.43 3.12 9.19
C GLN A 188 21.37 1.92 9.43
N ILE A 189 21.85 1.25 8.37
CA ILE A 189 22.84 0.17 8.49
C ILE A 189 24.18 0.71 9.02
N PHE A 190 24.59 1.91 8.59
CA PHE A 190 25.77 2.57 9.14
C PHE A 190 25.56 3.08 10.57
N GLY A 191 24.38 3.62 10.85
CA GLY A 191 24.04 4.27 12.11
C GLY A 191 24.38 5.76 12.12
N LYS A 192 23.95 6.44 13.19
CA LYS A 192 23.98 7.91 13.32
C LYS A 192 25.39 8.49 13.17
N GLU A 193 26.32 8.06 14.02
CA GLU A 193 27.70 8.55 14.08
C GLU A 193 28.51 8.24 12.80
N ALA A 194 28.32 7.05 12.21
CA ALA A 194 29.03 6.67 11.00
C ALA A 194 28.50 7.40 9.76
N THR A 195 27.19 7.65 9.69
CA THR A 195 26.56 8.38 8.58
C THR A 195 27.08 9.82 8.48
N GLU A 196 27.36 10.48 9.61
CA GLU A 196 27.95 11.83 9.63
C GLU A 196 29.36 11.89 9.00
N LEU A 197 30.05 10.76 8.91
CA LEU A 197 31.39 10.65 8.33
C LEU A 197 31.34 10.35 6.83
N LEU A 198 30.21 9.89 6.29
CA LEU A 198 30.11 9.53 4.88
C LEU A 198 30.11 10.78 3.99
N ASN A 199 30.78 10.69 2.84
CA ASN A 199 30.64 11.69 1.78
C ASN A 199 29.33 11.45 1.01
N TYR A 200 28.20 11.73 1.66
CA TYR A 200 26.88 11.65 1.05
C TYR A 200 26.63 12.87 0.14
N VAL A 201 26.19 12.62 -1.09
CA VAL A 201 25.81 13.65 -2.07
C VAL A 201 24.30 13.60 -2.27
N GLU A 202 23.63 14.64 -1.77
CA GLU A 202 22.20 14.84 -2.00
C GLU A 202 21.97 15.35 -3.41
N CYS A 203 21.25 14.57 -4.21
CA CYS A 203 21.03 14.90 -5.62
C CYS A 203 19.92 15.93 -5.84
N PHE A 204 19.03 16.14 -4.87
CA PHE A 204 17.88 17.05 -4.98
C PHE A 204 17.70 17.90 -3.71
N PRO A 205 18.66 18.79 -3.41
CA PRO A 205 18.61 19.62 -2.21
C PRO A 205 17.47 20.65 -2.23
N ASP A 206 16.93 20.98 -3.40
CA ASP A 206 15.84 21.97 -3.58
C ASP A 206 14.44 21.31 -3.62
N GLY A 207 14.33 20.03 -3.25
CA GLY A 207 13.08 19.27 -3.36
C GLY A 207 12.89 18.60 -4.73
N PHE A 208 11.80 17.84 -4.86
CA PHE A 208 11.46 17.09 -6.06
C PHE A 208 10.07 17.42 -6.56
N ARG A 209 9.99 17.92 -7.79
CA ARG A 209 8.75 18.21 -8.50
C ARG A 209 8.91 17.89 -9.97
N LYS A 210 7.79 17.90 -10.70
CA LYS A 210 7.79 17.70 -12.15
C LYS A 210 8.77 18.66 -12.84
N GLY A 211 9.77 18.08 -13.53
CA GLY A 211 10.82 18.85 -14.22
C GLY A 211 12.03 19.22 -13.36
N SER A 212 12.09 18.81 -12.09
CA SER A 212 13.29 18.92 -11.26
C SER A 212 14.48 18.26 -11.95
N LYS A 213 15.65 18.91 -11.84
CA LYS A 213 16.92 18.37 -12.29
C LYS A 213 17.78 18.10 -11.07
N MET A 214 18.47 16.96 -11.08
CA MET A 214 19.49 16.70 -10.08
C MET A 214 20.63 17.72 -10.20
N ILE A 215 21.34 17.97 -9.10
CA ILE A 215 22.52 18.84 -9.12
C ILE A 215 23.58 18.31 -10.07
N LYS A 216 24.44 19.21 -10.55
CA LYS A 216 25.50 18.90 -11.52
C LYS A 216 26.39 17.71 -11.08
N ALA A 217 26.74 17.64 -9.80
CA ALA A 217 27.55 16.54 -9.28
C ALA A 217 26.94 15.16 -9.51
N CYS A 218 25.61 15.03 -9.44
CA CYS A 218 24.90 13.78 -9.70
C CYS A 218 24.69 13.53 -11.20
N ALA A 219 24.37 14.59 -11.96
CA ALA A 219 24.20 14.48 -13.41
C ALA A 219 25.50 14.03 -14.11
N ASP A 220 26.63 14.60 -13.71
CA ASP A 220 27.95 14.27 -14.24
C ASP A 220 28.39 12.84 -13.87
N ALA A 221 27.89 12.31 -12.75
CA ALA A 221 28.16 10.95 -12.28
C ALA A 221 27.36 9.86 -13.02
N LYS A 222 26.42 10.23 -13.90
CA LYS A 222 25.62 9.30 -14.74
C LYS A 222 24.98 8.17 -13.94
N LEU A 223 24.33 8.54 -12.84
CA LEU A 223 23.68 7.60 -11.93
C LEU A 223 22.46 6.94 -12.61
N GLU A 224 22.33 5.62 -12.50
CA GLU A 224 21.17 4.87 -12.99
C GLU A 224 20.02 4.82 -11.97
N GLY A 225 20.34 5.01 -10.69
CA GLY A 225 19.38 4.97 -9.59
C GLY A 225 20.01 5.37 -8.25
N PHE A 226 19.23 5.23 -7.18
CA PHE A 226 19.67 5.54 -5.82
C PHE A 226 19.41 4.36 -4.87
N PRO A 227 20.25 4.18 -3.83
CA PRO A 227 21.55 4.82 -3.68
C PRO A 227 22.55 4.30 -4.73
N THR A 228 23.58 5.10 -5.01
CA THR A 228 24.71 4.66 -5.83
C THR A 228 26.01 4.99 -5.13
N TRP A 229 26.89 4.01 -4.98
CA TRP A 229 28.22 4.18 -4.43
C TRP A 229 29.26 4.32 -5.53
N VAL A 230 30.15 5.29 -5.38
CA VAL A 230 31.35 5.43 -6.22
C VAL A 230 32.57 5.28 -5.33
N ILE A 231 33.29 4.17 -5.50
CA ILE A 231 34.42 3.76 -4.66
C ILE A 231 35.56 3.35 -5.58
N ASN A 232 36.71 4.02 -5.50
CA ASN A 232 37.88 3.72 -6.35
C ASN A 232 37.57 3.65 -7.86
N GLY A 233 36.61 4.46 -8.33
CA GLY A 233 36.13 4.48 -9.73
C GLY A 233 35.14 3.37 -10.10
N GLN A 234 34.84 2.42 -9.19
CA GLN A 234 33.77 1.45 -9.35
C GLN A 234 32.43 2.06 -8.95
N VAL A 235 31.39 1.73 -9.71
CA VAL A 235 30.00 2.17 -9.46
C VAL A 235 29.22 0.96 -8.96
N LEU A 236 28.68 1.04 -7.75
CA LEU A 236 27.81 0.03 -7.16
C LEU A 236 26.41 0.63 -7.01
N SER A 237 25.41 -0.02 -7.61
CA SER A 237 24.02 0.43 -7.55
C SER A 237 23.26 -0.29 -6.45
N GLY A 238 22.33 0.42 -5.81
CA GLY A 238 21.51 -0.13 -4.73
C GLY A 238 22.22 -0.08 -3.38
N ASP A 239 21.48 -0.49 -2.36
CA ASP A 239 22.00 -0.70 -1.01
C ASP A 239 23.07 -1.80 -0.99
N GLN A 240 24.05 -1.63 -0.10
CA GLN A 240 25.23 -2.46 0.00
C GLN A 240 25.40 -2.90 1.45
N GLU A 241 25.73 -4.17 1.64
CA GLU A 241 26.19 -4.64 2.95
C GLU A 241 27.52 -3.98 3.31
N LEU A 242 27.74 -3.73 4.61
CA LEU A 242 28.99 -3.14 5.09
C LEU A 242 30.21 -4.03 4.78
N SER A 243 30.00 -5.35 4.69
CA SER A 243 30.99 -6.35 4.27
C SER A 243 31.46 -6.13 2.83
N GLU A 244 30.55 -5.89 1.90
CA GLU A 244 30.85 -5.66 0.50
C GLU A 244 31.52 -4.29 0.29
N LEU A 245 31.04 -3.25 0.97
CA LEU A 245 31.71 -1.95 0.99
C LEU A 245 33.13 -2.05 1.53
N ALA A 246 33.36 -2.83 2.59
CA ALA A 246 34.69 -3.09 3.12
C ALA A 246 35.60 -3.81 2.11
N LYS A 247 35.08 -4.81 1.39
CA LYS A 247 35.85 -5.53 0.35
C LYS A 247 36.23 -4.61 -0.80
N VAL A 248 35.28 -3.85 -1.37
CA VAL A 248 35.53 -3.00 -2.55
C VAL A 248 36.40 -1.78 -2.21
N SER A 249 36.31 -1.27 -0.98
CA SER A 249 37.17 -0.19 -0.49
C SER A 249 38.55 -0.67 -0.03
N GLU A 250 38.83 -1.98 -0.08
CA GLU A 250 40.06 -2.59 0.43
C GLU A 250 40.31 -2.28 1.92
N PHE A 251 39.22 -2.18 2.70
CA PHE A 251 39.28 -1.90 4.12
C PHE A 251 39.88 -3.07 4.89
N LYS A 252 40.96 -2.79 5.64
CA LYS A 252 41.60 -3.77 6.52
C LYS A 252 40.93 -3.74 7.89
N ILE A 253 40.37 -4.88 8.28
CA ILE A 253 39.78 -5.05 9.61
C ILE A 253 40.93 -5.15 10.62
N GLU A 254 41.14 -4.11 11.41
CA GLU A 254 41.97 -4.24 12.63
C GLU A 254 41.15 -4.95 13.72
N GLU A 255 41.75 -5.93 14.40
CA GLU A 255 41.08 -6.84 15.36
C GLU A 255 40.34 -6.12 16.51
N SER A 256 40.58 -4.82 16.73
CA SER A 256 39.87 -3.99 17.72
C SER A 256 38.44 -3.60 17.31
N ASN A 257 38.04 -3.83 16.06
CA ASN A 257 36.74 -3.43 15.50
C ASN A 257 35.76 -4.58 15.27
N GLN A 258 36.07 -5.80 15.73
CA GLN A 258 35.15 -6.93 15.63
C GLN A 258 34.06 -6.86 16.73
N PRO A 259 32.77 -7.14 16.41
CA PRO A 259 31.90 -7.72 17.43
C PRO A 259 32.57 -9.02 17.89
N ASN A 260 32.61 -9.29 19.20
CA ASN A 260 33.24 -10.47 19.79
C ASN A 260 32.78 -11.79 19.11
N ILE A 261 33.46 -12.18 18.04
CA ILE A 261 33.39 -13.49 17.40
C ILE A 261 34.78 -14.12 17.56
N LYS A 262 35.23 -14.20 18.81
CA LYS A 262 36.42 -14.97 19.19
C LYS A 262 36.05 -15.83 20.41
N LEU A 263 35.08 -16.72 20.20
CA LEU A 263 34.78 -17.84 21.10
C LEU A 263 33.99 -18.97 20.38
N ILE A 264 34.30 -19.23 19.10
CA ILE A 264 33.85 -20.46 18.42
C ILE A 264 34.97 -20.98 17.52
N ARG A 265 36.11 -21.33 18.11
CA ARG A 265 36.89 -22.49 17.63
C ARG A 265 37.96 -22.86 18.66
N THR A 266 37.85 -24.13 19.09
CA THR A 266 38.92 -25.00 19.60
C THR A 266 39.63 -24.51 20.86
N ASP A 267 39.15 -24.97 22.02
CA ASP A 267 39.78 -26.10 22.73
C ASP A 267 39.32 -26.12 24.20
N THR A 268 38.28 -26.91 24.49
CA THR A 268 38.06 -27.68 25.73
C THR A 268 36.65 -28.23 25.76
N THR A 269 36.40 -29.26 24.95
CA THR A 269 35.45 -30.29 25.37
C THR A 269 36.06 -31.02 26.57
N LEU A 270 35.25 -31.20 27.63
CA LEU A 270 35.55 -31.79 28.94
C LEU A 270 36.08 -30.78 29.96
N ASP A 271 35.19 -30.04 30.62
CA ASP A 271 34.64 -30.49 31.90
C ASP A 271 33.47 -29.60 32.33
N LEU A 272 32.52 -30.16 33.07
CA LEU A 272 31.46 -29.46 33.81
C LEU A 272 30.28 -28.87 33.01
N SER A 273 29.59 -29.76 32.31
CA SER A 273 28.12 -29.71 32.30
C SER A 273 27.62 -29.95 33.74
N GLN A 274 27.31 -28.88 34.48
CA GLN A 274 26.11 -28.76 35.32
C GLN A 274 26.21 -27.53 36.22
N LYS A 275 25.08 -26.79 36.29
CA LYS A 275 24.64 -25.91 37.39
C LYS A 275 24.91 -24.41 37.24
N ALA A 276 23.97 -23.72 36.58
CA ALA A 276 23.22 -22.64 37.25
C ALA A 276 22.04 -22.23 36.36
N GLU A 277 20.85 -22.63 36.79
CA GLU A 277 19.56 -22.26 36.23
C GLU A 277 19.17 -20.80 36.57
N LYS A 278 18.28 -20.25 35.72
CA LYS A 278 17.15 -19.37 36.06
C LYS A 278 17.44 -18.00 36.71
N GLY A 279 17.10 -16.96 35.95
CA GLY A 279 16.54 -15.73 36.50
C GLY A 279 16.94 -14.48 35.74
N VAL A 280 15.93 -13.66 35.43
CA VAL A 280 16.05 -12.23 35.08
C VAL A 280 16.28 -11.92 33.59
N PHE A 281 15.28 -12.17 32.73
CA PHE A 281 15.10 -11.40 31.47
C PHE A 281 13.63 -11.29 31.03
N GLY A 282 12.69 -11.29 31.99
CA GLY A 282 11.24 -11.35 31.73
C GLY A 282 10.44 -10.08 32.01
N THR A 283 11.03 -9.01 32.57
CA THR A 283 10.22 -7.97 33.23
C THR A 283 10.43 -6.53 32.75
N VAL A 284 11.04 -6.33 31.58
CA VAL A 284 11.16 -4.97 30.99
C VAL A 284 10.41 -4.83 29.66
N TYR A 285 10.14 -5.93 28.94
CA TYR A 285 9.45 -5.88 27.64
C TYR A 285 7.91 -5.84 27.71
N SER A 286 7.30 -6.02 28.89
CA SER A 286 5.83 -6.04 29.03
C SER A 286 5.21 -4.65 29.24
N LYS A 287 5.96 -3.67 29.77
CA LYS A 287 5.40 -2.35 30.14
C LYS A 287 5.36 -1.31 29.01
N TYR A 288 6.09 -1.51 27.92
CA TYR A 288 6.15 -0.55 26.80
C TYR A 288 5.16 -0.84 25.65
N SER A 289 4.51 -2.00 25.63
CA SER A 289 3.53 -2.39 24.60
C SER A 289 2.14 -1.75 24.80
N HIS A 290 1.77 -1.43 26.04
CA HIS A 290 0.43 -0.88 26.34
C HIS A 290 0.33 0.65 26.23
N ALA A 291 1.42 1.39 26.40
CA ALA A 291 1.39 2.87 26.37
C ALA A 291 1.31 3.46 24.95
N MET A 292 1.83 2.77 23.93
CA MET A 292 1.77 3.20 22.53
C MET A 292 0.39 3.01 21.89
N LYS A 293 -0.33 1.94 22.27
CA LYS A 293 -1.69 1.65 21.74
C LYS A 293 -2.74 2.67 22.14
N MET A 294 -2.55 3.41 23.25
CA MET A 294 -3.54 4.38 23.72
C MET A 294 -3.39 5.77 23.09
N LYS A 295 -2.18 6.14 22.65
CA LYS A 295 -1.93 7.44 21.98
C LYS A 295 -2.37 7.43 20.51
N GLN A 296 -2.27 6.27 19.83
CA GLN A 296 -2.78 6.07 18.46
C GLN A 296 -4.32 6.13 18.39
N PHE A 297 -5.02 5.72 19.46
CA PHE A 297 -6.48 5.74 19.52
C PHE A 297 -7.07 7.16 19.66
N LEU A 298 -6.33 8.10 20.26
CA LEU A 298 -6.81 9.47 20.48
C LEU A 298 -6.59 10.38 19.27
N LEU A 299 -5.55 10.14 18.45
CA LEU A 299 -5.33 10.89 17.20
C LEU A 299 -6.25 10.44 16.05
N SER A 300 -6.78 9.22 16.10
CA SER A 300 -7.76 8.69 15.13
C SER A 300 -9.10 9.43 15.12
N LYS A 301 -9.50 10.09 16.23
CA LYS A 301 -10.82 10.74 16.30
C LYS A 301 -10.92 12.08 15.57
N GLU A 302 -9.81 12.79 15.37
CA GLU A 302 -9.82 14.08 14.64
C GLU A 302 -9.75 13.90 13.11
N GLU A 303 -9.04 12.89 12.61
CA GLU A 303 -8.91 12.65 11.16
C GLU A 303 -10.18 12.04 10.52
N ASN A 304 -10.96 11.29 11.29
CA ASN A 304 -12.26 10.75 10.86
C ASN A 304 -13.25 11.85 10.42
N PHE A 305 -13.11 13.08 10.93
CA PHE A 305 -14.00 14.19 10.57
C PHE A 305 -13.64 14.83 9.22
N VAL A 306 -12.39 14.71 8.76
CA VAL A 306 -11.90 15.33 7.52
C VAL A 306 -12.24 14.46 6.31
N MET A 307 -11.98 13.15 6.38
CA MET A 307 -12.21 12.20 5.28
C MET A 307 -13.70 11.99 4.94
N VAL A 308 -14.58 12.01 5.94
CA VAL A 308 -16.04 11.96 5.74
C VAL A 308 -16.54 13.23 5.04
N LYS A 309 -15.94 14.38 5.34
CA LYS A 309 -16.32 15.68 4.78
C LYS A 309 -15.94 15.81 3.30
N TYR A 310 -14.78 15.27 2.90
CA TYR A 310 -14.36 15.25 1.50
C TYR A 310 -15.15 14.23 0.66
N SER A 311 -15.41 13.03 1.20
CA SER A 311 -16.28 12.04 0.54
C SER A 311 -17.71 12.56 0.35
N TRP A 312 -18.25 13.31 1.33
CA TRP A 312 -19.58 13.92 1.23
C TRP A 312 -19.64 15.05 0.20
N LYS A 313 -18.62 15.92 0.13
CA LYS A 313 -18.55 17.03 -0.83
C LYS A 313 -18.43 16.53 -2.28
N PHE A 314 -17.78 15.38 -2.47
CA PHE A 314 -17.69 14.70 -3.76
C PHE A 314 -19.01 14.02 -4.16
N LEU A 315 -19.70 13.36 -3.22
CA LEU A 315 -21.00 12.72 -3.46
C LEU A 315 -22.14 13.72 -3.72
N THR A 316 -22.13 14.87 -3.04
CA THR A 316 -23.13 15.94 -3.26
C THR A 316 -22.92 16.73 -4.55
N GLN A 317 -21.72 16.75 -5.11
CA GLN A 317 -21.47 17.30 -6.45
C GLN A 317 -21.86 16.35 -7.57
N MET A 318 -21.81 15.04 -7.34
CA MET A 318 -22.07 14.04 -8.38
C MET A 318 -23.55 13.66 -8.51
N TYR A 319 -24.32 13.73 -7.43
CA TYR A 319 -25.75 13.42 -7.41
C TYR A 319 -26.54 14.65 -6.99
N GLY A 320 -27.06 15.40 -7.97
CA GLY A 320 -27.86 16.60 -7.78
C GLY A 320 -28.86 16.46 -6.63
N GLY A 321 -28.76 17.40 -5.68
CA GLY A 321 -29.52 17.34 -4.44
C GLY A 321 -31.00 17.53 -4.70
N GLU A 322 -31.80 16.47 -4.58
CA GLU A 322 -33.20 16.58 -4.15
C GLU A 322 -33.88 15.29 -3.65
N VAL A 323 -33.22 14.12 -3.61
CA VAL A 323 -33.92 12.85 -3.25
C VAL A 323 -33.31 12.11 -2.05
N LEU A 324 -32.97 12.80 -0.96
CA LEU A 324 -32.52 12.09 0.27
C LEU A 324 -32.95 12.73 1.61
N GLY A 325 -33.89 13.69 1.61
CA GLY A 325 -34.32 14.40 2.83
C GLY A 325 -35.06 13.55 3.88
N TRP A 326 -35.77 12.48 3.48
CA TRP A 326 -36.62 11.72 4.42
C TRP A 326 -35.94 10.52 5.09
N LYS A 327 -34.87 9.96 4.52
CA LYS A 327 -34.15 8.83 5.16
C LYS A 327 -33.22 9.28 6.30
N PHE A 328 -32.87 10.57 6.37
CA PHE A 328 -32.01 11.13 7.41
C PHE A 328 -32.72 11.39 8.74
N LEU A 329 -34.04 11.62 8.73
CA LEU A 329 -34.84 11.83 9.95
C LEU A 329 -35.01 10.53 10.77
N VAL A 330 -35.07 9.38 10.12
CA VAL A 330 -35.19 8.08 10.80
C VAL A 330 -33.84 7.64 11.40
N ALA A 331 -32.73 7.85 10.68
CA ALA A 331 -31.39 7.50 11.14
C ALA A 331 -30.90 8.39 12.30
N SER A 332 -31.24 9.68 12.29
CA SER A 332 -30.89 10.61 13.37
C SER A 332 -31.73 10.40 14.64
N ALA A 333 -32.95 9.86 14.53
CA ALA A 333 -33.75 9.45 15.67
C ALA A 333 -33.18 8.18 16.35
N GLN A 334 -32.70 7.21 15.57
CA GLN A 334 -32.06 6.00 16.12
C GLN A 334 -30.74 6.30 16.84
N ALA A 335 -29.92 7.21 16.31
CA ALA A 335 -28.67 7.61 16.95
C ALA A 335 -28.86 8.25 18.34
N ARG A 336 -29.90 9.08 18.52
CA ARG A 336 -30.19 9.73 19.82
C ARG A 336 -30.75 8.77 20.87
N VAL A 337 -31.40 7.68 20.45
CA VAL A 337 -31.89 6.64 21.37
C VAL A 337 -30.74 5.79 21.89
N THR A 338 -29.78 5.45 21.01
CA THR A 338 -28.57 4.69 21.41
C THR A 338 -27.68 5.49 22.37
N GLU A 339 -27.59 6.81 22.20
CA GLU A 339 -26.81 7.71 23.09
C GLU A 339 -27.43 7.84 24.50
N ARG A 340 -28.78 7.81 24.62
CA ARG A 340 -29.46 7.80 25.93
C ARG A 340 -29.36 6.46 26.67
N LEU A 341 -29.24 5.36 25.95
CA LEU A 341 -29.06 4.03 26.55
C LEU A 341 -27.63 3.78 27.04
N LEU A 342 -26.63 4.38 26.37
CA LEU A 342 -25.22 4.28 26.77
C LEU A 342 -24.86 5.20 27.94
N THR A 343 -25.53 6.35 28.08
CA THR A 343 -25.30 7.26 29.22
C THR A 343 -25.94 6.76 30.52
N THR A 344 -27.04 6.01 30.43
CA THR A 344 -27.69 5.38 31.60
C THR A 344 -26.94 4.13 32.10
N SER A 345 -26.33 3.35 31.21
CA SER A 345 -25.52 2.18 31.62
C SER A 345 -24.20 2.55 32.30
N VAL A 346 -23.56 3.64 31.89
CA VAL A 346 -22.31 4.13 32.50
C VAL A 346 -22.56 4.72 33.89
N SER A 347 -23.74 5.29 34.16
CA SER A 347 -24.06 5.83 35.50
C SER A 347 -24.36 4.74 36.55
N SER A 348 -24.76 3.54 36.15
CA SER A 348 -25.00 2.42 37.07
C SER A 348 -23.71 1.65 37.43
N ALA A 349 -22.69 1.67 36.56
CA ALA A 349 -21.43 0.96 36.80
C ALA A 349 -20.47 1.68 37.78
N ASN A 350 -20.68 2.98 38.04
CA ASN A 350 -19.81 3.79 38.91
C ASN A 350 -20.26 3.87 40.37
N LYS A 351 -21.24 3.07 40.80
CA LYS A 351 -21.80 3.11 42.16
C LYS A 351 -21.50 1.85 43.01
N GLU A 352 -20.73 0.91 42.49
CA GLU A 352 -20.38 -0.36 43.17
C GLU A 352 -18.86 -0.62 43.31
N THR A 353 -18.05 0.42 43.48
CA THR A 353 -16.64 0.29 43.92
C THR A 353 -16.31 1.27 45.02
#